data_AF-A0A925XKQ4-F1
#
_entry.id   AF-A0A925XKQ4-F1
#
_cell.length_a   1.000
_cell.length_b   1.000
_cell.length_c   1.000
_cell.angle_alpha   90.00
_cell.angle_beta   90.00
_cell.angle_gamma   90.00
#
_symmetry.space_group_name_H-M   'P 1'
#
loop_
_entity.id
_entity.type
_entity.pdbx_description
1 polymer ?
#
loop_
_entity_poly.entity_id
_entity_poly.type
_entity_poly.pdbx_seq_one_letter_code
_entity_poly.pdbx_strand_id
1 'polypeptide(L)'
;QLVEQRDVAWNAGQPEDDVIDTFYADMDRDNRKASTLASAIEINRPVNLKKCLRSLEICDGVVREVTDQEILDAKAQIGAGGFGCEPASAASVAGAKRLRAEGVIAPSDRVVCILTGHQLKDPDATVAYHSGDKALFEAKLGTRGVETASFANSPIIVENNLQKIIEVLEG
;
A
#
# COMPACT_ATOMS: atom_id res chain seq x y z
N GLN A 1 -5.45 0.23 -13.44
CA GLN A 1 -6.32 0.81 -14.51
C GLN A 1 -5.90 0.47 -15.95
N LEU A 2 -4.70 0.85 -16.43
CA LEU A 2 -4.29 0.53 -17.83
C LEU A 2 -4.22 -0.98 -18.08
N VAL A 3 -3.55 -1.73 -17.21
CA VAL A 3 -3.45 -3.19 -17.34
C VAL A 3 -4.75 -3.86 -16.89
N GLU A 4 -5.19 -3.63 -15.64
CA GLU A 4 -6.33 -4.37 -15.07
C GLU A 4 -7.71 -4.11 -15.68
N GLN A 5 -7.95 -2.94 -16.29
CA GLN A 5 -9.29 -2.55 -16.76
C GLN A 5 -9.34 -2.32 -18.28
N ARG A 6 -8.19 -2.15 -18.92
CA ARG A 6 -8.08 -1.87 -20.36
C ARG A 6 -7.19 -2.88 -21.08
N ASP A 7 -6.70 -3.89 -20.36
CA ASP A 7 -5.89 -4.99 -20.89
C ASP A 7 -4.66 -4.55 -21.70
N VAL A 8 -4.11 -3.36 -21.40
CA VAL A 8 -2.92 -2.85 -22.08
C VAL A 8 -1.73 -3.78 -21.80
N ALA A 9 -1.06 -4.21 -22.87
CA ALA A 9 0.02 -5.18 -22.80
C ALA A 9 1.24 -4.69 -23.61
N TRP A 10 2.35 -5.45 -23.54
CA TRP A 10 3.52 -5.16 -24.36
C TRP A 10 3.36 -5.58 -25.83
N ASN A 11 2.55 -6.62 -26.06
CA ASN A 11 2.16 -7.14 -27.36
C ASN A 11 3.38 -7.28 -28.31
N ALA A 12 4.37 -8.07 -27.88
CA ALA A 12 5.58 -8.36 -28.63
C ALA A 12 6.35 -7.12 -29.14
N GLY A 13 6.29 -6.00 -28.43
CA GLY A 13 6.97 -4.76 -28.79
C GLY A 13 6.07 -3.69 -29.42
N GLN A 14 4.77 -3.96 -29.52
CA GLN A 14 3.78 -3.05 -30.08
C GLN A 14 2.65 -2.80 -29.07
N PRO A 15 2.94 -2.13 -27.94
CA PRO A 15 1.92 -1.82 -26.95
C PRO A 15 0.82 -0.94 -27.56
N GLU A 16 -0.39 -0.99 -27.00
CA GLU A 16 -1.55 -0.23 -27.46
C GLU A 16 -1.43 1.27 -27.12
N ASP A 17 -0.50 1.97 -27.79
CA ASP A 17 -0.18 3.38 -27.54
C ASP A 17 -1.43 4.29 -27.64
N ASP A 18 -2.35 4.01 -28.57
CA ASP A 18 -3.61 4.76 -28.70
C ASP A 18 -4.49 4.67 -27.44
N VAL A 19 -4.53 3.50 -26.78
CA VAL A 19 -5.30 3.29 -25.54
C VAL A 19 -4.64 4.03 -24.38
N ILE A 20 -3.30 3.99 -24.32
CA ILE A 20 -2.51 4.70 -23.31
C ILE A 20 -2.71 6.22 -23.45
N ASP A 21 -2.58 6.75 -24.66
CA ASP A 21 -2.70 8.17 -24.94
C ASP A 21 -4.12 8.68 -24.70
N THR A 22 -5.14 7.89 -25.06
CA THR A 22 -6.55 8.22 -24.76
C THR A 22 -6.78 8.28 -23.25
N PHE A 23 -6.33 7.26 -22.51
CA PHE A 23 -6.47 7.24 -21.04
C PHE A 23 -5.86 8.48 -20.39
N TYR A 24 -4.70 8.88 -20.88
CA TYR A 24 -3.99 10.05 -20.42
C TYR A 24 -4.68 11.38 -20.82
N ALA A 25 -5.17 11.49 -22.05
CA ALA A 25 -5.94 12.65 -22.49
C ALA A 25 -7.22 12.83 -21.67
N ASP A 26 -7.92 11.74 -21.33
CA ASP A 26 -9.09 11.77 -20.46
C ASP A 26 -8.71 12.19 -19.03
N MET A 27 -7.59 11.68 -18.50
CA MET A 27 -7.07 12.08 -17.20
C MET A 27 -6.78 13.59 -17.13
N ASP A 28 -6.19 14.17 -18.18
CA ASP A 28 -5.94 15.62 -18.24
C ASP A 28 -7.25 16.42 -18.36
N ARG A 29 -8.18 15.96 -19.20
CA ARG A 29 -9.49 16.60 -19.40
C ARG A 29 -10.28 16.69 -18.09
N ASP A 30 -10.23 15.63 -17.31
CA ASP A 30 -10.93 15.52 -16.04
C ASP A 30 -10.14 16.15 -14.87
N ASN A 31 -8.92 16.65 -15.12
CA ASN A 31 -7.96 17.10 -14.10
C ASN A 31 -7.75 16.04 -12.99
N ARG A 32 -7.80 14.75 -13.38
CA ARG A 32 -7.62 13.62 -12.49
C ARG A 32 -6.14 13.47 -12.14
N LYS A 33 -5.87 13.19 -10.87
CA LYS A 33 -4.53 12.92 -10.35
C LYS A 33 -4.53 11.66 -9.51
N ALA A 34 -3.42 10.94 -9.53
CA ALA A 34 -3.08 9.92 -8.56
C ALA A 34 -3.18 10.55 -7.17
N SER A 35 -3.84 9.82 -6.27
CA SER A 35 -4.03 10.23 -4.89
C SER A 35 -3.86 8.99 -4.03
N THR A 36 -2.80 8.98 -3.22
CA THR A 36 -2.53 7.92 -2.23
C THR A 36 -1.59 8.48 -1.17
N LEU A 37 -1.70 8.00 0.06
CA LEU A 37 -0.71 8.29 1.11
C LEU A 37 0.68 7.70 0.78
N ALA A 38 0.76 6.72 -0.11
CA ALA A 38 2.00 6.11 -0.56
C ALA A 38 2.72 6.99 -1.60
N SER A 39 3.22 8.14 -1.15
CA SER A 39 3.80 9.19 -2.01
C SER A 39 4.86 8.71 -3.02
N ALA A 40 5.68 7.73 -2.66
CA ALA A 40 6.71 7.20 -3.57
C ALA A 40 6.14 6.49 -4.83
N ILE A 41 4.86 6.12 -4.81
CA ILE A 41 4.14 5.51 -5.94
C ILE A 41 2.90 6.32 -6.36
N GLU A 42 2.74 7.56 -5.89
CA GLU A 42 1.69 8.50 -6.30
C GLU A 42 2.02 9.10 -7.68
N ILE A 43 1.96 8.26 -8.72
CA ILE A 43 2.44 8.58 -10.08
C ILE A 43 1.29 8.62 -11.08
N ASN A 44 1.05 9.78 -11.70
CA ASN A 44 0.05 9.94 -12.76
C ASN A 44 0.42 9.18 -14.04
N ARG A 45 1.68 9.35 -14.49
CA ARG A 45 2.18 8.87 -15.79
C ARG A 45 3.53 8.22 -15.58
N PRO A 46 3.59 6.89 -15.41
CA PRO A 46 4.85 6.20 -15.17
C PRO A 46 5.81 6.36 -16.36
N VAL A 47 6.94 7.03 -16.14
CA VAL A 47 7.96 7.29 -17.18
C VAL A 47 8.52 6.01 -17.81
N ASN A 48 8.47 4.89 -17.08
CA ASN A 48 8.96 3.59 -17.51
C ASN A 48 7.81 2.61 -17.84
N LEU A 49 6.58 3.08 -18.11
CA LEU A 49 5.42 2.21 -18.37
C LEU A 49 5.72 1.09 -19.38
N LYS A 50 6.30 1.43 -20.54
CA LYS A 50 6.66 0.45 -21.58
C LYS A 50 7.64 -0.63 -21.09
N LYS A 51 8.59 -0.28 -20.21
CA LYS A 51 9.49 -1.27 -19.58
C LYS A 51 8.72 -2.17 -18.63
N CYS A 52 7.76 -1.63 -17.87
CA CYS A 52 6.91 -2.42 -16.98
C CYS A 52 6.04 -3.40 -17.77
N LEU A 53 5.38 -2.95 -18.85
CA LEU A 53 4.58 -3.82 -19.73
C LEU A 53 5.41 -4.97 -20.28
N ARG A 54 6.63 -4.68 -20.76
CA ARG A 54 7.56 -5.71 -21.24
C ARG A 54 7.92 -6.71 -20.15
N SER A 55 8.19 -6.26 -18.92
CA SER A 55 8.48 -7.14 -17.79
C SER A 55 7.28 -8.01 -17.42
N LEU A 56 6.05 -7.49 -17.50
CA LEU A 56 4.84 -8.27 -17.26
C LEU A 56 4.71 -9.39 -18.30
N GLU A 57 4.91 -9.11 -19.59
CA GLU A 57 4.86 -10.14 -20.64
C GLU A 57 5.93 -11.24 -20.44
N ILE A 58 7.18 -10.84 -20.17
CA ILE A 58 8.30 -11.79 -20.01
C ILE A 58 8.12 -12.68 -18.76
N CYS A 59 7.55 -12.13 -17.70
CA CYS A 59 7.45 -12.81 -16.41
C CYS A 59 6.08 -13.47 -16.17
N ASP A 60 5.16 -13.44 -17.14
CA ASP A 60 3.74 -13.79 -16.94
C ASP A 60 3.16 -13.07 -15.70
N GLY A 61 3.48 -11.79 -15.61
CA GLY A 61 3.22 -10.96 -14.45
C GLY A 61 1.82 -10.39 -14.43
N VAL A 62 1.33 -10.10 -13.22
CA VAL A 62 0.03 -9.46 -12.98
C VAL A 62 0.20 -8.09 -12.33
N VAL A 63 -0.81 -7.25 -12.50
CA VAL A 63 -0.94 -5.96 -11.81
C VAL A 63 -2.16 -6.02 -10.90
N ARG A 64 -2.02 -5.50 -9.68
CA ARG A 64 -3.12 -5.31 -8.74
C ARG A 64 -3.03 -3.97 -8.04
N GLU A 65 -4.19 -3.32 -7.91
CA GLU A 65 -4.39 -2.15 -7.07
C GLU A 65 -4.79 -2.56 -5.64
N VAL A 66 -4.34 -1.77 -4.66
CA VAL A 66 -4.71 -1.90 -3.25
C VAL A 66 -5.05 -0.54 -2.67
N THR A 67 -5.93 -0.52 -1.68
CA THR A 67 -6.37 0.72 -1.02
C THR A 67 -5.37 1.21 0.02
N ASP A 68 -5.43 2.50 0.36
CA ASP A 68 -4.63 3.09 1.44
C ASP A 68 -4.88 2.41 2.80
N GLN A 69 -6.11 1.94 3.04
CA GLN A 69 -6.45 1.10 4.19
C GLN A 69 -5.65 -0.21 4.18
N GLU A 70 -5.68 -0.96 3.06
CA GLU A 70 -4.94 -2.22 2.91
C GLU A 70 -3.42 -2.00 3.06
N ILE A 71 -2.91 -0.88 2.55
CA ILE A 71 -1.50 -0.48 2.66
C ILE A 71 -1.11 -0.28 4.13
N LEU A 72 -1.88 0.50 4.91
CA LEU A 72 -1.51 0.77 6.31
C LEU A 72 -1.72 -0.45 7.21
N ASP A 73 -2.74 -1.26 6.95
CA ASP A 73 -2.94 -2.51 7.67
C ASP A 73 -1.77 -3.48 7.43
N ALA A 74 -1.29 -3.58 6.18
CA ALA A 74 -0.10 -4.34 5.86
C ALA A 74 1.14 -3.75 6.56
N LYS A 75 1.30 -2.43 6.54
CA LYS A 75 2.42 -1.74 7.21
C LYS A 75 2.45 -2.01 8.71
N ALA A 76 1.31 -1.95 9.39
CA ALA A 76 1.19 -2.24 10.82
C ALA A 76 1.58 -3.69 11.15
N GLN A 77 1.13 -4.64 10.32
CA GLN A 77 1.47 -6.06 10.49
C GLN A 77 2.94 -6.37 10.21
N ILE A 78 3.56 -5.71 9.23
CA ILE A 78 5.02 -5.76 9.03
C ILE A 78 5.74 -5.26 10.29
N GLY A 79 5.25 -4.14 10.85
CA GLY A 79 5.69 -3.56 12.12
C GLY A 79 5.66 -4.55 13.29
N ALA A 80 4.54 -5.25 13.45
CA ALA A 80 4.37 -6.27 14.49
C ALA A 80 5.36 -7.45 14.34
N GLY A 81 5.86 -7.70 13.13
CA GLY A 81 6.90 -8.70 12.83
C GLY A 81 8.33 -8.23 13.10
N GLY A 82 8.54 -7.01 13.60
CA GLY A 82 9.87 -6.46 13.91
C GLY A 82 10.56 -5.76 12.73
N PHE A 83 9.87 -5.58 11.61
CA PHE A 83 10.37 -4.83 10.45
C PHE A 83 9.63 -3.51 10.28
N GLY A 84 10.28 -2.51 9.68
CA GLY A 84 9.67 -1.22 9.43
C GLY A 84 9.87 -0.75 7.99
N CYS A 85 8.82 -0.21 7.37
CA CYS A 85 8.90 0.35 6.02
C CYS A 85 8.00 1.57 5.84
N GLU A 86 8.23 2.33 4.76
CA GLU A 86 7.31 3.38 4.29
C GLU A 86 6.02 2.77 3.70
N PRO A 87 4.93 3.53 3.51
CA PRO A 87 3.68 2.98 2.97
C PRO A 87 3.79 2.34 1.58
N ALA A 88 4.54 2.94 0.64
CA ALA A 88 4.73 2.39 -0.70
C ALA A 88 5.35 0.97 -0.69
N SER A 89 6.20 0.68 0.28
CA SER A 89 6.76 -0.65 0.48
C SER A 89 5.69 -1.66 0.93
N ALA A 90 4.81 -1.25 1.85
CA ALA A 90 3.75 -2.09 2.37
C ALA A 90 2.70 -2.46 1.31
N ALA A 91 2.56 -1.66 0.23
CA ALA A 91 1.72 -1.99 -0.92
C ALA A 91 2.09 -3.35 -1.56
N SER A 92 3.36 -3.75 -1.53
CA SER A 92 3.78 -5.07 -2.02
C SER A 92 3.19 -6.22 -1.19
N VAL A 93 3.14 -6.08 0.13
CA VAL A 93 2.57 -7.08 1.05
C VAL A 93 1.04 -7.07 0.99
N ALA A 94 0.43 -5.89 0.90
CA ALA A 94 -1.01 -5.75 0.67
C ALA A 94 -1.43 -6.44 -0.64
N GLY A 95 -0.70 -6.18 -1.74
CA GLY A 95 -0.94 -6.81 -3.03
C GLY A 95 -0.76 -8.33 -3.00
N ALA A 96 0.27 -8.83 -2.32
CA ALA A 96 0.48 -10.26 -2.14
C ALA A 96 -0.67 -10.94 -1.36
N LYS A 97 -1.18 -10.31 -0.30
CA LYS A 97 -2.36 -10.79 0.44
C LYS A 97 -3.59 -10.85 -0.45
N ARG A 98 -3.81 -9.82 -1.27
CA ARG A 98 -4.93 -9.77 -2.21
C ARG A 98 -4.84 -10.86 -3.27
N LEU A 99 -3.69 -10.99 -3.93
CA LEU A 99 -3.43 -12.05 -4.90
C LEU A 99 -3.57 -13.45 -4.30
N ARG A 100 -3.24 -13.61 -3.02
CA ARG A 100 -3.51 -14.85 -2.30
C ARG A 100 -5.00 -15.10 -2.08
N ALA A 101 -5.76 -14.09 -1.65
CA ALA A 101 -7.20 -14.22 -1.49
C ALA A 101 -7.92 -14.53 -2.82
N GLU A 102 -7.41 -14.00 -3.93
CA GLU A 102 -7.88 -14.25 -5.29
C GLU A 102 -7.44 -15.63 -5.85
N GLY A 103 -6.57 -16.36 -5.14
CA GLY A 103 -6.06 -17.66 -5.57
C GLY A 103 -4.98 -17.61 -6.66
N VAL A 104 -4.49 -16.42 -7.02
CA VAL A 104 -3.38 -16.24 -7.97
C VAL A 104 -2.06 -16.71 -7.36
N ILE A 105 -1.85 -16.45 -6.07
CA ILE A 105 -0.72 -16.99 -5.28
C ILE A 105 -1.23 -18.18 -4.47
N ALA A 106 -0.57 -19.33 -4.54
CA ALA A 106 -0.96 -20.53 -3.81
C ALA A 106 -0.38 -20.59 -2.37
N PRO A 107 -0.97 -21.40 -1.47
CA PRO A 107 -0.42 -21.76 -0.14
C PRO A 107 1.04 -22.11 -0.07
N SER A 108 1.51 -22.87 -1.05
CA SER A 108 2.86 -23.37 -1.13
C SER A 108 3.86 -22.39 -1.73
N ASP A 109 3.40 -21.27 -2.30
CA ASP A 109 4.27 -20.40 -3.09
C ASP A 109 5.22 -19.63 -2.20
N ARG A 110 6.48 -19.54 -2.66
CA ARG A 110 7.47 -18.67 -2.07
C ARG A 110 7.33 -17.28 -2.66
N VAL A 111 6.86 -16.35 -1.84
CA VAL A 111 6.67 -14.95 -2.23
C VAL A 111 7.75 -14.07 -1.61
N VAL A 112 8.30 -13.16 -2.42
CA VAL A 112 9.21 -12.11 -1.96
C VAL A 112 8.54 -10.75 -2.17
N CYS A 113 8.31 -10.02 -1.08
CA CYS A 113 7.80 -8.65 -1.12
C CYS A 113 8.97 -7.67 -0.96
N ILE A 114 9.09 -6.71 -1.88
CA ILE A 114 10.22 -5.76 -1.90
C ILE A 114 9.84 -4.51 -1.12
N LEU A 115 10.53 -4.26 -0.01
CA LEU A 115 10.36 -3.06 0.80
C LEU A 115 11.44 -2.02 0.41
N THR A 116 11.07 -1.11 -0.49
CA THR A 116 11.98 -0.13 -1.12
C THR A 116 12.43 1.00 -0.21
N GLY A 117 11.71 1.29 0.88
CA GLY A 117 11.96 2.45 1.71
C GLY A 117 11.89 2.18 3.21
N HIS A 118 12.76 2.88 3.94
CA HIS A 118 12.89 2.79 5.38
C HIS A 118 11.70 3.44 6.11
N GLN A 119 11.32 2.89 7.27
CA GLN A 119 10.21 3.40 8.08
C GLN A 119 10.31 4.90 8.41
N LEU A 120 11.53 5.39 8.66
CA LEU A 120 11.78 6.77 9.05
C LEU A 120 11.55 7.81 7.94
N LYS A 121 11.23 7.39 6.71
CA LYS A 121 10.82 8.34 5.67
C LYS A 121 9.42 8.91 5.91
N ASP A 122 8.54 8.16 6.58
CA ASP A 122 7.20 8.59 6.94
C ASP A 122 6.81 8.07 8.33
N PRO A 123 7.42 8.64 9.39
CA PRO A 123 7.10 8.26 10.76
C PRO A 123 5.68 8.68 11.14
N ASP A 124 5.18 9.79 10.58
CA ASP A 124 3.85 10.34 10.86
C ASP A 124 2.74 9.33 10.57
N ALA A 125 2.80 8.60 9.47
CA ALA A 125 1.83 7.54 9.17
C ALA A 125 1.81 6.45 10.25
N THR A 126 2.97 6.12 10.83
CA THR A 126 3.07 5.18 11.95
C THR A 126 2.42 5.76 13.21
N VAL A 127 2.77 7.00 13.56
CA VAL A 127 2.25 7.64 14.78
C VAL A 127 0.73 7.80 14.68
N ALA A 128 0.22 8.32 13.55
CA ALA A 128 -1.21 8.52 13.35
C ALA A 128 -2.01 7.21 13.42
N TYR A 129 -1.47 6.10 12.92
CA TYR A 129 -2.16 4.81 12.94
C TYR A 129 -2.17 4.16 14.33
N HIS A 130 -1.09 4.31 15.12
CA HIS A 130 -0.93 3.61 16.40
C HIS A 130 -1.18 4.47 17.65
N SER A 131 -1.31 5.80 17.57
CA SER A 131 -1.39 6.64 18.78
C SER A 131 -2.73 6.56 19.53
N GLY A 132 -3.81 6.19 18.85
CA GLY A 132 -5.18 6.33 19.36
C GLY A 132 -5.69 7.79 19.37
N ASP A 133 -4.90 8.75 18.88
CA ASP A 133 -5.34 10.14 18.69
C ASP A 133 -6.22 10.24 17.44
N LYS A 134 -7.52 10.38 17.67
CA LYS A 134 -8.52 10.48 16.59
C LYS A 134 -8.32 11.70 15.69
N ALA A 135 -7.89 12.83 16.26
CA ALA A 135 -7.71 14.05 15.47
C ALA A 135 -6.50 13.90 14.55
N LEU A 136 -5.41 13.31 15.05
CA LEU A 136 -4.23 13.01 14.25
C LEU A 136 -4.53 11.95 13.17
N PHE A 137 -5.26 10.89 13.52
CA PHE A 137 -5.68 9.85 12.58
C PHE A 137 -6.49 10.46 11.43
N GLU A 138 -7.52 11.25 11.74
CA GLU A 138 -8.38 11.85 10.73
C GLU A 138 -7.58 12.80 9.81
N ALA A 139 -6.76 13.67 10.41
CA ALA A 139 -5.98 14.65 9.67
C ALA A 139 -4.96 14.01 8.71
N LYS A 140 -4.33 12.89 9.09
CA LYS A 140 -3.25 12.27 8.31
C LYS A 140 -3.71 11.11 7.42
N LEU A 141 -4.66 10.31 7.89
CA LEU A 141 -5.03 9.02 7.29
C LEU A 141 -6.49 9.02 6.81
N GLY A 142 -7.40 9.61 7.56
CA GLY A 142 -8.83 9.70 7.21
C GLY A 142 -9.07 10.38 5.86
N THR A 143 -8.40 11.51 5.64
CA THR A 143 -8.43 12.24 4.35
C THR A 143 -7.90 11.45 3.15
N ARG A 144 -7.24 10.31 3.38
CA ARG A 144 -6.67 9.42 2.37
C ARG A 144 -7.45 8.10 2.24
N GLY A 145 -8.64 7.99 2.85
CA GLY A 145 -9.52 6.82 2.72
C GLY A 145 -9.20 5.67 3.67
N VAL A 146 -8.45 5.95 4.74
CA VAL A 146 -8.23 5.00 5.84
C VAL A 146 -9.33 5.24 6.88
N GLU A 147 -10.16 4.25 7.10
CA GLU A 147 -11.34 4.36 7.97
C GLU A 147 -11.07 3.83 9.37
N THR A 148 -10.18 2.84 9.50
CA THR A 148 -9.93 2.15 10.76
C THR A 148 -8.45 1.83 10.98
N ALA A 149 -8.07 1.66 12.24
CA ALA A 149 -6.74 1.18 12.64
C ALA A 149 -6.85 -0.20 13.28
N SER A 150 -7.30 -1.22 12.52
CA SER A 150 -7.59 -2.56 13.05
C SER A 150 -6.39 -3.28 13.64
N PHE A 151 -5.17 -2.87 13.27
CA PHE A 151 -3.91 -3.44 13.75
C PHE A 151 -3.12 -2.44 14.61
N ALA A 152 -3.79 -1.43 15.17
CA ALA A 152 -3.15 -0.46 16.05
C ALA A 152 -2.57 -1.14 17.30
N ASN A 153 -1.48 -0.55 17.80
CA ASN A 153 -0.82 -0.95 19.04
C ASN A 153 -0.70 0.29 19.89
N SER A 154 -1.84 0.74 20.41
CA SER A 154 -1.92 2.00 21.14
C SER A 154 -1.33 1.86 22.54
N PRO A 155 -0.64 2.90 23.03
CA PRO A 155 -0.17 2.91 24.42
C PRO A 155 -1.33 2.69 25.39
N ILE A 156 -1.15 1.77 26.33
CA ILE A 156 -2.07 1.61 27.46
C ILE A 156 -1.62 2.58 28.55
N ILE A 157 -2.46 3.58 28.84
CA ILE A 157 -2.20 4.54 29.92
C ILE A 157 -2.55 3.87 31.25
N VAL A 158 -1.57 3.79 32.15
CA VAL A 158 -1.71 3.20 33.47
C VAL A 158 -1.26 4.18 34.55
N GLU A 159 -1.92 4.15 35.70
CA GLU A 159 -1.52 4.95 36.86
C GLU A 159 -0.12 4.56 37.35
N ASN A 160 0.60 5.51 37.96
CA ASN A 160 1.90 5.23 38.60
C ASN A 160 1.69 4.47 39.93
N ASN A 161 1.20 3.24 39.81
CA ASN A 161 0.86 2.34 40.89
C ASN A 161 1.31 0.93 40.51
N LEU A 162 2.13 0.30 41.36
CA LEU A 162 2.72 -1.01 41.08
C LEU A 162 1.68 -2.08 40.76
N GLN A 163 0.59 -2.14 41.53
CA GLN A 163 -0.45 -3.15 41.34
C GLN A 163 -1.17 -2.95 40.00
N LYS A 164 -1.47 -1.70 39.63
CA LYS A 164 -2.09 -1.38 38.34
C LYS A 164 -1.19 -1.70 37.16
N ILE A 165 0.12 -1.49 37.30
CA ILE A 165 1.10 -1.86 36.27
C ILE A 165 1.14 -3.39 36.10
N ILE A 166 1.19 -4.16 37.20
CA ILE A 166 1.18 -5.63 37.14
C ILE A 166 -0.11 -6.14 36.47
N GLU A 167 -1.28 -5.60 36.86
CA GLU A 167 -2.58 -5.97 36.26
C GLU A 167 -2.59 -5.81 34.72
N VAL A 168 -1.93 -4.79 34.18
CA VAL A 168 -1.84 -4.56 32.73
C VAL A 168 -0.84 -5.50 32.04
N LEU A 169 0.23 -5.91 32.73
CA LEU A 169 1.25 -6.79 32.16
C LEU A 169 0.84 -8.27 32.15
N GLU A 170 -0.01 -8.67 33.09
CA GLU A 170 -0.48 -10.06 33.24
C GLU A 170 -1.79 -10.36 32.49
N GLY A 171 -2.52 -9.33 32.05
CA GLY A 171 -3.74 -9.44 31.26
C GLY A 171 -3.49 -9.59 29.76
#